data_AF-A0A0G2EZH7-F1
#
_entry.id   AF-A0A0G2EZH7-F1
#
_cell.length_a   1.000
_cell.length_b   1.000
_cell.length_c   1.000
_cell.angle_alpha   90.00
_cell.angle_beta   90.00
_cell.angle_gamma   90.00
#
_symmetry.space_group_name_H-M   'P 1'
#
loop_
_entity.id
_entity.type
_entity.pdbx_description
1 polymer ?
#
loop_
_entity_poly.entity_id
_entity_poly.type
_entity_poly.pdbx_seq_one_letter_code
_entity_poly.pdbx_strand_id
1 'polypeptide(L)'
;MSTPLAVLLKLRPAPKNLSESRSILRTLQSRFGRVNTFIEPRHLGKSHNYIFAIFADKAAYDKALASSPISITASTQPPSLTNKTADPKTTWMTDHAKQFQCEIESSNFDHTTSVQRNPFYGPYEVARSSIAYQTIRQQDPPDRALADYQMQHRDIIYSKKKEELLKRSSFGKGGMMGLWRQVKAEATGESKPRPTEDKHTKT
;
A
#
# COMPACT_ATOMS: atom_id res chain seq x y z
N MET A 1 3.84 -6.69 -20.34
CA MET A 1 4.61 -5.83 -19.42
C MET A 1 3.71 -4.66 -19.03
N SER A 2 3.46 -4.45 -17.74
CA SER A 2 2.61 -3.35 -17.26
C SER A 2 3.35 -2.03 -17.45
N THR A 3 2.84 -1.12 -18.27
CA THR A 3 3.46 0.20 -18.44
C THR A 3 3.32 1.01 -17.15
N PRO A 4 4.41 1.64 -16.65
CA PRO A 4 4.31 2.48 -15.47
C PRO A 4 3.45 3.71 -15.78
N LEU A 5 2.35 3.90 -15.03
CA LEU A 5 1.45 5.05 -15.14
C LEU A 5 1.99 6.25 -14.35
N ALA A 6 3.30 6.44 -14.39
CA ALA A 6 4.03 7.44 -13.60
C ALA A 6 4.38 8.64 -14.48
N VAL A 7 4.11 9.83 -13.97
CA VAL A 7 4.50 11.10 -14.59
C VAL A 7 5.44 11.88 -13.69
N LEU A 8 6.33 12.63 -14.33
CA LEU A 8 7.19 13.63 -13.71
C LEU A 8 6.58 15.00 -13.99
N LEU A 9 6.31 15.76 -12.93
CA LEU A 9 5.79 17.12 -12.98
C LEU A 9 6.93 18.08 -12.73
N LYS A 10 7.24 18.95 -13.70
CA LYS A 10 8.20 20.05 -13.53
C LYS A 10 7.43 21.34 -13.24
N LEU A 11 7.60 21.89 -12.06
CA LEU A 11 6.88 23.05 -11.56
C LEU A 11 7.77 24.29 -11.57
N ARG A 12 7.23 25.39 -12.10
CA ARG A 12 7.83 26.72 -12.04
C ARG A 12 6.78 27.72 -11.54
N PRO A 13 6.97 28.36 -10.37
CA PRO A 13 8.08 28.19 -9.41
C PRO A 13 7.99 26.90 -8.58
N ALA A 14 9.04 26.58 -7.80
CA ALA A 14 9.04 25.45 -6.87
C ALA A 14 7.93 25.59 -5.81
N PRO A 15 7.16 24.52 -5.50
CA PRO A 15 6.30 24.50 -4.33
C PRO A 15 7.16 24.53 -3.05
N LYS A 16 6.91 25.51 -2.19
CA LYS A 16 7.60 25.70 -0.91
C LYS A 16 6.83 25.03 0.23
N ASN A 17 5.51 25.17 0.24
CA ASN A 17 4.65 24.77 1.35
C ASN A 17 3.86 23.50 1.02
N LEU A 18 3.50 22.71 2.05
CA LEU A 18 2.64 21.53 1.88
C LEU A 18 1.26 21.90 1.33
N SER A 19 0.75 23.09 1.66
CA SER A 19 -0.52 23.60 1.16
C SER A 19 -0.52 23.77 -0.37
N GLU A 20 0.57 24.31 -0.93
CA GLU A 20 0.73 24.48 -2.39
C GLU A 20 0.70 23.13 -3.09
N SER A 21 1.47 22.16 -2.57
CA SER A 21 1.50 20.78 -3.07
C SER A 21 0.16 20.08 -3.02
N ARG A 22 -0.60 20.24 -1.93
CA ARG A 22 -1.95 19.68 -1.80
C ARG A 22 -2.91 20.27 -2.82
N SER A 23 -2.82 21.58 -3.08
CA SER A 23 -3.61 22.23 -4.12
C SER A 23 -3.26 21.73 -5.52
N ILE A 24 -1.98 21.48 -5.79
CA ILE A 24 -1.52 20.84 -7.04
C ILE A 24 -2.12 19.43 -7.17
N LEU A 25 -2.00 18.60 -6.12
CA LEU A 25 -2.59 17.26 -6.11
C LEU A 25 -4.10 17.27 -6.35
N ARG A 26 -4.83 18.16 -5.66
CA ARG A 26 -6.28 18.32 -5.86
C ARG A 26 -6.63 18.70 -7.28
N THR A 27 -5.86 19.58 -7.89
CA THR A 27 -6.06 20.01 -9.28
C THR A 27 -5.82 18.87 -10.25
N LEU A 28 -4.79 18.05 -10.03
CA LEU A 28 -4.54 16.85 -10.83
C LEU A 28 -5.68 15.83 -10.66
N GLN A 29 -6.16 15.65 -9.43
CA GLN A 29 -7.25 14.73 -9.13
C GLN A 29 -8.58 15.15 -9.77
N SER A 30 -8.91 16.44 -9.74
CA SER A 30 -10.15 16.96 -10.33
C SER A 30 -10.13 16.97 -11.86
N ARG A 31 -8.97 17.20 -12.50
CA ARG A 31 -8.86 17.28 -13.96
C ARG A 31 -8.67 15.93 -14.65
N PHE A 32 -7.81 15.06 -14.10
CA PHE A 32 -7.36 13.86 -14.80
C PHE A 32 -7.91 12.57 -14.20
N GLY A 33 -8.15 12.56 -12.89
CA GLY A 33 -8.69 11.41 -12.17
C GLY A 33 -7.81 11.01 -11.00
N ARG A 34 -8.05 9.80 -10.46
CA ARG A 34 -7.42 9.37 -9.21
C ARG A 34 -5.90 9.21 -9.34
N VAL A 35 -5.18 9.86 -8.41
CA VAL A 35 -3.73 9.73 -8.23
C VAL A 35 -3.48 8.78 -7.05
N ASN A 36 -2.78 7.68 -7.28
CA ASN A 36 -2.45 6.68 -6.26
C ASN A 36 -1.28 7.13 -5.39
N THR A 37 -0.30 7.78 -5.99
CA THR A 37 0.93 8.15 -5.31
C THR A 37 1.37 9.52 -5.77
N PHE A 38 1.70 10.38 -4.82
CA PHE A 38 2.19 11.74 -5.06
C PHE A 38 3.38 11.97 -4.14
N ILE A 39 4.57 11.99 -4.72
CA ILE A 39 5.83 12.02 -3.98
C ILE A 39 6.63 13.24 -4.39
N GLU A 40 7.08 13.97 -3.40
CA GLU A 40 8.01 15.08 -3.57
C GLU A 40 9.41 14.64 -3.12
N PRO A 41 10.40 14.65 -4.02
CA PRO A 41 11.73 14.14 -3.74
C PRO A 41 12.58 15.09 -2.87
N ARG A 42 11.99 15.91 -1.98
CA ARG A 42 12.71 16.93 -1.19
C ARG A 42 13.88 16.32 -0.39
N HIS A 43 13.69 15.10 0.11
CA HIS A 43 14.68 14.38 0.92
C HIS A 43 15.74 13.64 0.10
N LEU A 44 15.60 13.61 -1.23
CA LEU A 44 16.52 12.90 -2.13
C LEU A 44 17.59 13.82 -2.74
N GLY A 45 17.72 15.06 -2.26
CA GLY A 45 18.69 16.04 -2.77
C GLY A 45 18.43 16.52 -4.20
N LYS A 46 17.30 16.15 -4.79
CA LYS A 46 16.89 16.59 -6.13
C LYS A 46 16.23 17.96 -6.05
N SER A 47 16.32 18.73 -7.14
CA SER A 47 15.75 20.09 -7.20
C SER A 47 14.27 20.10 -6.82
N HIS A 48 13.87 21.07 -5.99
CA HIS A 48 12.52 21.24 -5.43
C HIS A 48 11.41 21.50 -6.47
N ASN A 49 11.74 21.46 -7.76
CA ASN A 49 10.83 21.75 -8.86
C ASN A 49 10.16 20.48 -9.42
N TYR A 50 10.54 19.30 -8.95
CA TYR A 50 10.05 18.03 -9.48
C TYR A 50 9.09 17.36 -8.51
N ILE A 51 7.98 16.83 -9.04
CA ILE A 51 7.06 15.96 -8.30
C ILE A 51 6.78 14.71 -9.12
N PHE A 52 6.74 13.56 -8.46
CA PHE A 52 6.33 12.31 -9.07
C PHE A 52 4.85 12.05 -8.75
N ALA A 53 4.06 11.78 -9.77
CA ALA A 53 2.67 11.38 -9.60
C ALA A 53 2.42 10.06 -10.34
N ILE A 54 1.65 9.17 -9.74
CA ILE A 54 1.27 7.89 -10.33
C ILE A 54 -0.24 7.82 -10.38
N PHE A 55 -0.79 7.67 -11.58
CA PHE A 55 -2.22 7.57 -11.80
C PHE A 55 -2.72 6.15 -11.58
N ALA A 56 -3.95 6.02 -11.10
CA ALA A 56 -4.62 4.73 -10.98
C ALA A 56 -4.95 4.13 -12.36
N ASP A 57 -5.42 4.99 -13.26
CA ASP A 57 -5.97 4.58 -14.56
C ASP A 57 -5.07 5.06 -15.71
N LYS A 58 -4.95 4.22 -16.75
CA LYS A 58 -4.22 4.59 -17.97
C LYS A 58 -4.86 5.79 -18.69
N ALA A 59 -6.18 5.87 -18.70
CA ALA A 59 -6.90 7.00 -19.29
C ALA A 59 -6.58 8.34 -18.62
N ALA A 60 -6.39 8.35 -17.29
CA ALA A 60 -6.00 9.55 -16.56
C ALA A 60 -4.56 9.98 -16.90
N TYR A 61 -3.66 9.00 -16.99
CA TYR A 61 -2.27 9.19 -17.40
C TYR A 61 -2.15 9.79 -18.81
N ASP A 62 -2.83 9.21 -19.81
CA ASP A 62 -2.77 9.69 -21.19
C ASP A 62 -3.34 11.12 -21.33
N LYS A 63 -4.43 11.44 -20.60
CA LYS A 63 -4.99 12.79 -20.55
C LYS A 63 -4.04 13.80 -19.92
N ALA A 64 -3.36 13.42 -18.84
CA ALA A 64 -2.39 14.28 -18.18
C ALA A 64 -1.24 14.64 -19.15
N LEU A 65 -0.68 13.65 -19.85
CA LEU A 65 0.36 13.88 -20.85
C LEU A 65 -0.12 14.78 -22.00
N ALA A 66 -1.31 14.52 -22.54
CA ALA A 66 -1.88 15.32 -23.63
C ALA A 66 -2.18 16.78 -23.23
N SER A 67 -2.38 17.04 -21.94
CA SER A 67 -2.68 18.39 -21.42
C SER A 67 -1.44 19.21 -21.07
N SER A 68 -0.23 18.65 -21.21
CA SER A 68 1.02 19.35 -20.92
C SER A 68 1.24 20.48 -21.93
N PRO A 69 1.55 21.72 -21.50
CA PRO A 69 1.73 22.22 -20.13
C PRO A 69 0.43 22.73 -19.47
N ILE A 70 0.29 22.55 -18.15
CA ILE A 70 -0.88 23.04 -17.37
C ILE A 70 -0.53 24.20 -16.45
N SER A 71 -1.45 25.17 -16.36
CA SER A 71 -1.41 26.22 -15.32
C SER A 71 -2.29 25.82 -14.14
N ILE A 72 -1.70 25.81 -12.94
CA ILE A 72 -2.36 25.48 -11.67
C ILE A 72 -2.33 26.73 -10.78
N THR A 73 -3.48 27.10 -10.23
CA THR A 73 -3.58 28.13 -9.19
C THR A 73 -3.66 27.45 -7.83
N ALA A 74 -2.64 27.63 -6.99
CA ALA A 74 -2.71 27.20 -5.60
C ALA A 74 -3.26 28.35 -4.75
N SER A 75 -4.50 28.18 -4.28
CA SER A 75 -5.04 29.00 -3.20
C SER A 75 -4.61 28.41 -1.87
N THR A 76 -4.07 29.25 -0.98
CA THR A 76 -3.67 28.88 0.39
C THR A 76 -4.85 29.05 1.36
N GLN A 77 -6.11 29.01 0.92
CA GLN A 77 -7.20 29.17 1.88
C GLN A 77 -7.31 27.97 2.84
N PRO A 78 -7.31 28.18 4.17
CA PRO A 78 -7.86 27.19 5.09
C PRO A 78 -9.35 26.98 4.76
N PRO A 79 -9.92 25.78 5.00
CA PRO A 79 -11.35 25.57 4.83
C PRO A 79 -12.09 26.52 5.78
N SER A 80 -12.65 27.59 5.23
CA SER A 80 -13.45 28.55 5.98
C SER A 80 -14.72 27.85 6.44
N LEU A 81 -14.75 27.48 7.73
CA LEU A 81 -16.00 27.26 8.44
C LEU A 81 -16.73 28.59 8.41
N THR A 82 -17.87 28.60 7.73
CA THR A 82 -18.84 29.70 7.78
C THR A 82 -19.34 29.83 9.21
N ASN A 83 -18.74 30.71 10.00
CA ASN A 83 -19.42 31.32 11.13
C ASN A 83 -19.07 32.81 11.18
N LYS A 84 -20.10 33.61 10.90
CA LYS A 84 -20.12 35.06 11.06
C LYS A 84 -19.90 35.40 12.53
N THR A 85 -18.76 35.97 12.89
CA THR A 85 -18.71 37.05 13.88
C THR A 85 -17.47 37.88 13.58
N ALA A 86 -17.69 39.16 13.34
CA ALA A 86 -16.67 40.10 12.90
C ALA A 86 -15.85 40.59 14.10
N ASP A 87 -14.52 40.47 14.01
CA ASP A 87 -13.57 41.26 14.78
C ASP A 87 -12.50 41.83 13.83
N PRO A 88 -12.34 43.18 13.74
CA PRO A 88 -11.41 43.79 12.83
C PRO A 88 -10.11 44.18 13.55
N LYS A 89 -9.11 43.29 13.61
CA LYS A 89 -7.68 43.65 13.74
C LYS A 89 -6.78 42.41 13.72
N THR A 90 -6.33 42.00 12.54
CA THR A 90 -4.99 41.40 12.35
C THR A 90 -4.60 41.57 10.89
N THR A 91 -3.90 42.66 10.58
CA THR A 91 -3.27 42.92 9.28
C THR A 91 -1.97 42.14 9.20
N TRP A 92 -1.98 40.86 8.78
CA TRP A 92 -0.75 40.19 8.32
C TRP A 92 -1.05 39.18 7.19
N MET A 93 -0.47 39.48 6.03
CA MET A 93 -0.30 38.66 4.82
C MET A 93 -1.50 38.58 3.87
N THR A 94 -1.43 39.37 2.80
CA THR A 94 -2.23 39.16 1.59
C THR A 94 -1.92 37.77 1.02
N ASP A 95 -2.91 36.90 1.10
CA ASP A 95 -2.89 35.53 0.60
C ASP A 95 -3.01 35.56 -0.93
N HIS A 96 -1.89 35.80 -1.61
CA HIS A 96 -1.87 35.88 -3.07
C HIS A 96 -1.96 34.47 -3.67
N ALA A 97 -3.02 34.23 -4.47
CA ALA A 97 -3.12 33.02 -5.27
C ALA A 97 -1.88 32.89 -6.15
N LYS A 98 -1.12 31.81 -5.93
CA LYS A 98 0.15 31.59 -6.63
C LYS A 98 -0.08 30.68 -7.82
N GLN A 99 0.33 31.14 -8.99
CA GLN A 99 0.23 30.36 -10.22
C GLN A 99 1.50 29.54 -10.43
N PHE A 100 1.31 28.27 -10.79
CA PHE A 100 2.34 27.31 -11.12
C PHE A 100 2.17 26.90 -12.57
N GLN A 101 3.25 27.01 -13.34
CA GLN A 101 3.36 26.33 -14.63
C GLN A 101 3.90 24.93 -14.39
N CYS A 102 3.17 23.93 -14.87
CA CYS A 102 3.50 22.53 -14.70
C CYS A 102 3.66 21.86 -16.06
N GLU A 103 4.87 21.39 -16.34
CA GLU A 103 5.16 20.53 -17.49
C GLU A 103 5.09 19.08 -17.03
N ILE A 104 4.31 18.28 -17.74
CA ILE A 104 4.10 16.86 -17.44
C ILE A 104 4.90 16.03 -18.44
N GLU A 105 5.78 15.18 -17.92
CA GLU A 105 6.61 14.25 -18.68
C GLU A 105 6.31 12.81 -18.26
N SER A 106 6.38 11.87 -19.21
CA SER A 106 6.28 10.45 -18.90
C SER A 106 7.50 10.00 -18.07
N SER A 107 7.27 9.23 -17.02
CA SER A 107 8.33 8.72 -16.16
C SER A 107 8.38 7.20 -16.20
N ASN A 108 9.60 6.65 -16.33
CA ASN A 108 9.85 5.22 -16.18
C ASN A 108 9.94 4.79 -14.70
N PHE A 109 9.38 5.57 -13.77
CA PHE A 109 9.42 5.26 -12.36
C PHE A 109 8.52 4.07 -12.04
N ASP A 110 9.14 2.97 -11.65
CA ASP A 110 8.43 1.79 -11.18
C ASP A 110 8.31 1.80 -9.65
N HIS A 111 7.11 2.15 -9.20
CA HIS A 111 6.81 2.18 -7.77
C HIS A 111 6.87 0.80 -7.13
N THR A 112 6.55 -0.27 -7.88
CA THR A 112 6.50 -1.61 -7.30
C THR A 112 7.88 -2.08 -6.90
N THR A 113 8.87 -1.91 -7.78
CA THR A 113 10.27 -2.22 -7.48
C THR A 113 10.86 -1.27 -6.45
N SER A 114 10.53 0.02 -6.48
CA SER A 114 10.99 0.96 -5.46
C SER A 114 10.48 0.59 -4.06
N VAL A 115 9.21 0.16 -3.97
CA VAL A 115 8.60 -0.26 -2.72
C VAL A 115 9.20 -1.58 -2.24
N GLN A 116 9.44 -2.55 -3.13
CA GLN A 116 10.10 -3.82 -2.79
C GLN A 116 11.55 -3.66 -2.32
N ARG A 117 12.26 -2.64 -2.80
CA ARG A 117 13.63 -2.33 -2.34
C ARG A 117 13.67 -1.71 -0.95
N ASN A 118 12.55 -1.22 -0.43
CA ASN A 118 12.51 -0.64 0.90
C ASN A 118 12.67 -1.76 1.95
N PRO A 119 13.70 -1.75 2.81
CA PRO A 119 13.91 -2.77 3.84
C PRO A 119 12.74 -2.90 4.83
N PHE A 120 11.93 -1.86 4.95
CA PHE A 120 10.75 -1.84 5.83
C PHE A 120 9.46 -2.24 5.12
N TYR A 121 9.51 -2.61 3.83
CA TYR A 121 8.34 -3.08 3.11
C TYR A 121 8.16 -4.58 3.26
N GLY A 122 7.06 -4.99 3.88
CA GLY A 122 6.73 -6.39 4.11
C GLY A 122 6.02 -6.60 5.45
N PRO A 123 5.71 -7.84 5.83
CA PRO A 123 5.31 -8.14 7.19
C PRO A 123 6.42 -7.72 8.15
N TYR A 124 6.04 -7.17 9.31
CA TYR A 124 7.00 -6.83 10.34
C TYR A 124 7.68 -8.10 10.86
N GLU A 125 8.96 -8.26 10.54
CA GLU A 125 9.78 -9.35 11.07
C GLU A 125 10.45 -8.90 12.36
N VAL A 126 10.04 -9.52 13.47
CA VAL A 126 10.70 -9.29 14.75
C VAL A 126 12.10 -9.89 14.67
N ALA A 127 13.13 -9.06 14.86
CA ALA A 127 14.51 -9.53 14.96
C ALA A 127 14.69 -10.40 16.22
N ARG A 128 14.46 -11.72 16.08
CA ARG A 128 14.52 -12.68 17.21
C ARG A 128 15.92 -12.82 17.81
N SER A 129 16.93 -12.42 17.06
CA SER A 129 18.32 -12.36 17.50
C SER A 129 18.65 -11.10 18.31
N SER A 130 17.79 -10.08 18.32
CA SER A 130 18.02 -8.87 19.09
C SER A 130 17.99 -9.16 20.59
N ILE A 131 18.91 -8.57 21.34
CA ILE A 131 18.97 -8.69 22.81
C ILE A 131 17.65 -8.26 23.43
N ALA A 132 17.03 -7.19 22.93
CA ALA A 132 15.73 -6.73 23.41
C ALA A 132 14.64 -7.80 23.31
N TYR A 133 14.62 -8.56 22.20
CA TYR A 133 13.68 -9.67 22.03
C TYR A 133 13.96 -10.81 23.04
N GLN A 134 15.23 -11.12 23.28
CA GLN A 134 15.63 -12.15 24.23
C GLN A 134 15.32 -11.74 25.68
N THR A 135 15.58 -10.48 26.05
CA THR A 135 15.27 -9.92 27.37
C THR A 135 13.76 -9.97 27.63
N ILE A 136 12.94 -9.54 26.68
CA ILE A 136 11.47 -9.58 26.81
C ILE A 136 10.96 -11.02 26.91
N ARG A 137 11.61 -11.96 26.22
CA ARG A 137 11.24 -13.38 26.27
C ARG A 137 11.66 -14.09 27.56
N GLN A 138 12.74 -13.63 28.19
CA GLN A 138 13.26 -14.19 29.45
C GLN A 138 12.63 -13.56 30.69
N GLN A 139 12.14 -12.33 30.57
CA GLN A 139 11.31 -11.73 31.60
C GLN A 139 10.00 -12.51 31.69
N ASP A 140 9.61 -12.86 32.93
CA ASP A 140 8.26 -13.33 33.18
C ASP A 140 7.27 -12.28 32.65
N PRO A 141 6.19 -12.70 31.99
CA PRO A 141 5.21 -11.76 31.46
C PRO A 141 4.78 -10.82 32.59
N PRO A 142 4.71 -9.50 32.33
CA PRO A 142 4.27 -8.55 33.35
C PRO A 142 2.94 -9.03 33.91
N ASP A 143 2.80 -8.91 35.23
CA ASP A 143 1.63 -9.39 35.92
C ASP A 143 0.36 -8.87 35.22
N ARG A 144 -0.61 -9.75 34.98
CA ARG A 144 -1.74 -9.44 34.09
C ARG A 144 -2.56 -8.25 34.60
N ALA A 145 -2.46 -7.96 35.89
CA ALA A 145 -3.07 -6.80 36.55
C ALA A 145 -2.30 -5.48 36.35
N LEU A 146 -1.00 -5.54 36.00
CA LEU A 146 -0.12 -4.39 35.78
C LEU A 146 0.07 -4.03 34.29
N ALA A 147 -0.27 -4.93 33.37
CA ALA A 147 -0.24 -4.64 31.95
C ALA A 147 -1.49 -3.85 31.52
N ASP A 148 -1.31 -2.63 31.01
CA ASP A 148 -2.39 -1.79 30.43
C ASP A 148 -3.12 -2.44 29.25
N TYR A 149 -2.58 -3.55 28.72
CA TYR A 149 -3.10 -4.23 27.55
C TYR A 149 -3.87 -5.50 27.92
N GLN A 150 -5.16 -5.34 28.23
CA GLN A 150 -6.11 -6.44 28.31
C GLN A 150 -6.46 -6.95 26.90
N MET A 151 -5.52 -7.66 26.25
CA MET A 151 -5.83 -8.36 25.01
C MET A 151 -6.61 -9.64 25.32
N GLN A 152 -7.87 -9.51 25.68
CA GLN A 152 -8.76 -10.65 25.50
C GLN A 152 -8.99 -10.80 23.99
N HIS A 153 -8.66 -11.99 23.46
CA HIS A 153 -9.23 -12.55 22.24
C HIS A 153 -8.53 -12.31 20.88
N ARG A 154 -7.31 -12.84 20.69
CA ARG A 154 -6.79 -13.14 19.32
C ARG A 154 -6.50 -14.61 19.02
N ASP A 155 -6.39 -15.46 20.04
CA ASP A 155 -6.06 -16.88 19.84
C ASP A 155 -7.15 -17.67 19.09
N ILE A 156 -8.42 -17.28 19.25
CA ILE A 156 -9.54 -17.92 18.53
C ILE A 156 -9.52 -17.59 17.03
N ILE A 157 -9.01 -16.41 16.64
CA ILE A 157 -8.97 -16.00 15.22
C ILE A 157 -7.85 -16.75 14.48
N TYR A 158 -6.68 -16.90 15.11
CA TYR A 158 -5.56 -17.65 14.54
C TYR A 158 -5.81 -19.15 14.46
N SER A 159 -6.44 -19.75 15.47
CA SER A 159 -6.75 -21.18 15.47
C SER A 159 -7.75 -21.55 14.36
N LYS A 160 -8.84 -20.77 14.21
CA LYS A 160 -9.83 -20.97 13.15
C LYS A 160 -9.23 -20.83 11.76
N LYS A 161 -8.38 -19.82 11.54
CA LYS A 161 -7.71 -19.60 10.24
C LYS A 161 -6.69 -20.71 9.92
N LYS A 162 -6.00 -21.23 10.93
CA LYS A 162 -5.07 -22.38 10.79
C LYS A 162 -5.82 -23.66 10.45
N GLU A 163 -6.95 -23.91 11.11
CA GLU A 163 -7.81 -25.05 10.82
C GLU A 163 -8.40 -24.97 9.41
N GLU A 164 -8.82 -23.78 8.98
CA GLU A 164 -9.32 -23.53 7.62
C GLU A 164 -8.24 -23.76 6.55
N LEU A 165 -7.00 -23.30 6.79
CA LEU A 165 -5.85 -23.58 5.92
C LEU A 165 -5.52 -25.07 5.85
N LEU A 166 -5.58 -25.79 6.98
CA LEU A 166 -5.41 -27.25 6.99
C LEU A 166 -6.54 -27.97 6.25
N LYS A 167 -7.80 -27.53 6.43
CA LYS A 167 -8.94 -28.09 5.70
C LYS A 167 -8.80 -27.85 4.20
N ARG A 168 -8.38 -26.66 3.79
CA ARG A 168 -8.10 -26.31 2.39
C ARG A 168 -6.93 -27.10 1.80
N SER A 169 -5.91 -27.38 2.60
CA SER A 169 -4.80 -28.29 2.27
C SER A 169 -5.27 -29.75 2.13
N SER A 170 -6.17 -30.21 3.01
CA SER A 170 -6.72 -31.57 3.00
C SER A 170 -7.73 -31.81 1.87
N PHE A 171 -8.47 -30.77 1.47
CA PHE A 171 -9.34 -30.79 0.29
C PHE A 171 -8.55 -30.69 -1.03
N GLY A 172 -7.25 -30.34 -0.94
CA GLY A 172 -6.28 -30.49 -2.02
C GLY A 172 -5.60 -31.87 -1.98
N LYS A 173 -6.39 -32.96 -2.02
CA LYS A 173 -5.88 -34.26 -2.46
C LYS A 173 -5.30 -34.08 -3.87
N GLY A 174 -3.99 -33.84 -3.94
CA GLY A 174 -3.24 -33.77 -5.20
C GLY A 174 -2.74 -32.39 -5.60
N GLY A 175 -2.22 -31.56 -4.68
CA GLY A 175 -1.17 -30.62 -5.09
C GLY A 175 -0.05 -31.39 -5.82
N MET A 176 0.69 -30.74 -6.73
CA MET A 176 1.60 -31.39 -7.70
C MET A 176 2.51 -32.51 -7.13
N MET A 177 2.91 -32.41 -5.85
CA MET A 177 3.65 -33.46 -5.13
C MET A 177 2.86 -34.75 -4.83
N GLY A 178 1.55 -34.67 -4.65
CA GLY A 178 0.66 -35.83 -4.53
C GLY A 178 0.54 -36.56 -5.87
N LEU A 179 0.37 -35.82 -6.97
CA LEU A 179 0.39 -36.39 -8.32
C LEU A 179 1.75 -37.06 -8.62
N TRP A 180 2.85 -36.42 -8.25
CA TRP A 180 4.19 -36.96 -8.46
C TRP A 180 4.45 -38.25 -7.67
N ARG A 181 3.97 -38.34 -6.42
CA ARG A 181 4.05 -39.59 -5.63
C ARG A 181 3.19 -40.70 -6.23
N GLN A 182 2.02 -40.36 -6.78
CA GLN A 182 1.15 -41.33 -7.45
C GLN A 182 1.79 -41.87 -8.73
N VAL A 183 2.34 -41.01 -9.58
CA VAL A 183 3.09 -41.42 -10.79
C VAL A 183 4.31 -42.26 -10.43
N LYS A 184 5.03 -41.92 -9.35
CA LYS A 184 6.15 -42.75 -8.88
C LYS A 184 5.67 -44.12 -8.41
N ALA A 185 4.58 -44.19 -7.64
CA ALA A 185 4.05 -45.45 -7.14
C ALA A 185 3.56 -46.37 -8.28
N GLU A 186 2.92 -45.79 -9.31
CA GLU A 186 2.53 -46.49 -10.54
C GLU A 186 3.76 -46.99 -11.33
N ALA A 187 4.85 -46.19 -11.38
CA ALA A 187 6.09 -46.58 -12.05
C ALA A 187 6.87 -47.70 -11.32
N THR A 188 6.73 -47.83 -10.00
CA THR A 188 7.36 -48.89 -9.20
C THR A 188 6.49 -50.14 -9.02
N GLY A 189 5.28 -50.18 -9.58
CA GLY A 189 4.45 -51.40 -9.60
C GLY A 189 3.88 -51.86 -8.26
N GLU A 190 3.83 -50.99 -7.23
CA GLU A 190 3.14 -51.33 -5.97
C GLU A 190 1.66 -50.98 -6.08
N SER A 191 0.87 -51.93 -6.57
CA SER A 191 -0.59 -51.88 -6.51
C SER A 191 -1.07 -52.00 -5.06
N LYS A 192 -1.64 -50.94 -4.48
CA LYS A 192 -2.45 -51.07 -3.26
C LYS A 192 -3.82 -51.70 -3.58
N PRO A 193 -4.35 -52.56 -2.70
CA PRO A 193 -5.60 -53.29 -2.94
C PRO A 193 -6.81 -52.35 -3.02
N ARG A 194 -7.77 -52.73 -3.87
CA ARG A 194 -9.06 -52.07 -4.07
C ARG A 194 -9.79 -51.85 -2.74
N PRO A 195 -10.50 -50.72 -2.58
CA PRO A 195 -11.48 -50.59 -1.51
C PRO A 195 -12.58 -51.63 -1.74
N THR A 196 -12.81 -52.50 -0.77
CA THR A 196 -13.93 -53.43 -0.74
C THR A 196 -15.23 -52.64 -0.70
N GLU A 197 -16.11 -52.92 -1.66
CA GLU A 197 -17.49 -52.45 -1.68
C GLU A 197 -18.24 -53.01 -0.46
N ASP A 198 -18.61 -52.13 0.47
CA ASP A 198 -19.57 -52.46 1.51
C ASP A 198 -20.95 -52.64 0.87
N LYS A 199 -21.32 -53.91 0.68
CA LYS A 199 -22.67 -54.32 0.29
C LYS A 199 -23.65 -53.91 1.37
N HIS A 200 -24.58 -53.03 1.01
CA HIS A 200 -25.86 -52.90 1.69
C HIS A 200 -26.57 -54.27 1.75
N THR A 201 -26.79 -54.80 2.94
CA THR A 201 -27.85 -55.78 3.18
C THR A 201 -28.95 -55.13 4.00
N LYS A 202 -30.05 -54.94 3.28
CA LYS A 202 -31.38 -54.56 3.72
C LYS A 202 -32.11 -55.85 4.13
N THR A 203 -32.52 -55.94 5.39
CA THR A 203 -33.75 -56.61 5.89
C THR A 203 -33.86 -56.35 7.38
#